data_AF-A0A1A8FUI6-F1
#
_entry.id   AF-A0A1A8FUI6-F1
#
_cell.length_a   1.000
_cell.length_b   1.000
_cell.length_c   1.000
_cell.angle_alpha   90.00
_cell.angle_beta   90.00
_cell.angle_gamma   90.00
#
_symmetry.space_group_name_H-M   'P 1'
#
loop_
_entity.id
_entity.type
_entity.pdbx_description
1 polymer ?
#
loop_
_entity_poly.entity_id
_entity_poly.type
_entity_poly.pdbx_seq_one_letter_code
_entity_poly.pdbx_strand_id
1 'polypeptide(L)'
;TDNEITLFAVGVWGADESELRRIVSEPHEEYLLPSVDFSLLETILPKLSRRLCFSASEPPRPVKVPQPSVEPVVGPRDLQVSELA
;
A
#
# COMPACT_ATOMS: atom_id res chain seq x y z
N THR A 1 11.25 -10.21 2.22
CA THR A 1 10.11 -11.08 1.89
C THR A 1 9.04 -10.79 2.91
N ASP A 2 8.21 -9.77 2.63
CA ASP A 2 6.97 -9.44 3.37
C ASP A 2 6.11 -8.42 2.58
N ASN A 3 6.24 -8.37 1.25
CA ASN A 3 5.55 -7.37 0.42
C ASN A 3 4.21 -7.88 -0.13
N GLU A 4 3.70 -8.99 0.38
CA GLU A 4 2.48 -9.65 -0.13
C GLU A 4 1.34 -9.67 0.90
N ILE A 5 1.56 -9.18 2.12
CA ILE A 5 0.53 -9.12 3.17
C ILE A 5 0.14 -7.66 3.40
N THR A 6 -1.13 -7.37 3.17
CA THR A 6 -1.74 -6.07 3.50
C THR A 6 -2.56 -6.23 4.78
N LEU A 7 -2.23 -5.46 5.82
CA LEU A 7 -2.92 -5.49 7.09
C LEU A 7 -3.89 -4.31 7.20
N PHE A 8 -5.16 -4.62 7.48
CA PHE A 8 -6.22 -3.66 7.79
C PHE A 8 -6.52 -3.69 9.29
N ALA A 9 -6.79 -2.52 9.87
CA ALA A 9 -7.13 -2.38 11.28
C ALA A 9 -8.44 -1.60 11.46
N VAL A 10 -9.33 -2.10 12.32
CA VAL A 10 -10.56 -1.41 12.74
C VAL A 10 -10.46 -1.10 14.22
N GLY A 11 -10.30 0.17 14.56
CA GLY A 11 -10.29 0.63 15.95
C GLY A 11 -11.71 0.92 16.41
N VAL A 12 -12.12 0.45 17.59
CA VAL A 12 -13.48 0.70 18.12
C VAL A 12 -13.38 1.38 19.49
N TRP A 13 -14.32 2.27 19.81
CA TRP A 13 -14.44 2.90 21.13
C TRP A 13 -13.13 3.58 21.60
N GLY A 14 -12.58 4.46 20.77
CA GLY A 14 -11.38 5.21 21.15
C GLY A 14 -10.13 4.35 21.32
N ALA A 15 -10.04 3.23 20.59
CA ALA A 15 -8.82 2.44 20.49
C ALA A 15 -7.60 3.33 20.17
N ASP A 16 -6.45 3.01 20.78
CA ASP A 16 -5.22 3.80 20.61
C ASP A 16 -4.73 3.74 19.16
N GLU A 17 -4.90 4.84 18.45
CA GLU A 17 -4.53 4.96 17.05
C GLU A 17 -3.02 4.78 16.84
N SER A 18 -2.19 5.15 17.83
CA SER A 18 -0.74 5.03 17.74
C SER A 18 -0.30 3.56 17.72
N GLU A 19 -0.94 2.73 18.54
CA GLU A 19 -0.72 1.29 18.56
C GLU A 19 -1.26 0.64 17.27
N LEU A 20 -2.44 1.05 16.80
CA LEU A 20 -3.01 0.53 15.55
C LEU A 20 -2.15 0.90 14.32
N ARG A 21 -1.53 2.08 14.32
CA ARG A 21 -0.58 2.50 13.27
C ARG A 21 0.71 1.67 13.25
N ARG A 22 1.12 1.07 14.37
CA ARG A 22 2.31 0.19 14.41
C ARG A 22 2.11 -1.17 13.74
N ILE A 23 0.86 -1.60 13.59
CA ILE A 23 0.52 -2.91 13.02
C ILE A 23 0.03 -2.79 11.57
N VAL A 24 -0.71 -1.73 11.25
CA VAL A 24 -1.41 -1.59 9.97
C VAL A 24 -0.45 -1.26 8.83
N SER A 25 -0.76 -1.69 7.61
CA SER A 25 0.06 -1.38 6.44
C SER A 25 0.05 0.12 6.12
N GLU A 26 1.10 0.59 5.44
CA GLU A 26 1.17 1.95 4.89
C GLU A 26 0.54 2.04 3.49
N PRO A 27 -0.14 3.15 3.13
CA PRO A 27 -0.40 4.33 3.98
C PRO A 27 -1.52 4.09 4.99
N HIS A 28 -1.34 4.53 6.22
CA HIS A 28 -2.27 4.21 7.33
C HIS A 28 -3.71 4.66 7.06
N GLU A 29 -3.91 5.77 6.36
CA GLU A 29 -5.23 6.32 6.04
C GLU A 29 -6.07 5.38 5.14
N GLU A 30 -5.39 4.54 4.36
CA GLU A 30 -6.01 3.55 3.48
C GLU A 30 -6.44 2.29 4.25
N TYR A 31 -5.67 1.91 5.27
CA TYR A 31 -5.81 0.61 5.94
C TYR A 31 -6.36 0.68 7.37
N LEU A 32 -6.40 1.86 7.98
CA LEU A 32 -6.93 2.10 9.32
C LEU A 32 -8.35 2.70 9.25
N LEU A 33 -9.29 2.07 9.97
CA LEU A 33 -10.67 2.50 10.06
C LEU A 33 -11.05 2.73 11.54
N PRO A 34 -10.98 3.98 12.03
CA PRO A 34 -11.49 4.29 13.36
C PRO A 34 -13.02 4.25 13.37
N SER A 35 -13.58 3.69 14.43
CA SER A 35 -15.00 3.61 14.74
C SER A 35 -15.27 4.19 16.12
N VAL A 36 -16.39 4.90 16.24
CA VAL A 36 -16.82 5.50 17.52
C VAL A 36 -17.29 4.41 18.49
N ASP A 37 -18.05 3.41 18.02
CA ASP A 37 -18.57 2.32 18.83
C ASP A 37 -18.89 1.08 17.99
N PHE A 38 -19.39 0.02 18.64
CA PHE A 38 -19.75 -1.25 17.99
C PHE A 38 -20.99 -1.15 17.10
N SER A 39 -21.88 -0.18 17.33
CA SER A 39 -23.11 -0.02 16.55
C SER A 39 -22.81 0.38 15.10
N LEU A 40 -21.68 1.06 14.89
CA LEU A 40 -21.23 1.47 13.57
C LEU A 40 -20.52 0.36 12.78
N LEU A 41 -20.25 -0.81 13.37
CA LEU A 41 -19.57 -1.90 12.67
C LEU A 41 -20.35 -2.38 11.45
N GLU A 42 -21.68 -2.43 11.51
CA GLU A 42 -22.52 -2.76 10.36
C GLU A 42 -22.33 -1.76 9.20
N THR A 43 -22.08 -0.49 9.52
CA THR A 43 -21.82 0.56 8.52
C THR A 43 -20.37 0.53 8.00
N ILE A 44 -19.45 -0.07 8.76
CA ILE A 44 -18.05 -0.24 8.38
C ILE A 44 -17.88 -1.40 7.40
N LEU A 45 -18.67 -2.46 7.54
CA LEU A 45 -18.57 -3.65 6.67
C LEU A 45 -18.56 -3.29 5.18
N PRO A 46 -19.53 -2.53 4.61
CA PRO A 46 -19.49 -2.15 3.21
C PRO A 46 -18.25 -1.34 2.81
N LYS A 47 -17.76 -0.47 3.70
CA LYS A 47 -16.56 0.35 3.46
C LYS A 47 -15.30 -0.53 3.43
N LEU A 48 -15.16 -1.43 4.39
CA LEU A 48 -14.04 -2.36 4.48
C LEU A 48 -14.04 -3.32 3.28
N SER A 49 -15.19 -3.90 2.93
CA SER A 49 -15.33 -4.76 1.76
C SER A 49 -14.88 -4.06 0.48
N ARG A 50 -15.30 -2.80 0.28
CA ARG A 50 -14.89 -2.03 -0.90
C ARG A 50 -13.38 -1.79 -0.95
N ARG A 51 -12.76 -1.44 0.18
CA ARG A 51 -11.30 -1.22 0.26
C ARG A 51 -10.51 -2.52 0.01
N LEU A 52 -10.97 -3.63 0.58
CA LEU A 52 -10.39 -4.95 0.37
C LEU A 52 -10.46 -5.37 -1.10
N CYS A 53 -11.64 -5.24 -1.73
CA CYS A 53 -11.79 -5.57 -3.14
C CYS A 53 -10.89 -4.71 -4.04
N PHE A 54 -10.76 -3.42 -3.72
CA PHE A 54 -9.86 -2.54 -4.45
C PHE A 54 -8.40 -2.96 -4.29
N SER A 55 -7.93 -3.15 -3.05
CA SER A 55 -6.55 -3.56 -2.76
C SER A 55 -6.18 -4.91 -3.39
N ALA A 56 -7.10 -5.88 -3.38
CA ALA A 56 -6.88 -7.18 -3.99
C ALA A 56 -6.87 -7.15 -5.53
N SER A 57 -7.51 -6.14 -6.14
CA SER A 57 -7.55 -5.96 -7.59
C SER A 57 -6.37 -5.17 -8.15
N GLU A 58 -5.66 -4.42 -7.31
CA GLU A 58 -4.48 -3.68 -7.73
C GLU A 58 -3.31 -4.63 -8.01
N PRO A 59 -2.56 -4.43 -9.11
CA PRO A 59 -1.28 -5.08 -9.30
C PRO A 59 -0.35 -4.77 -8.12
N PRO A 60 0.55 -5.69 -7.72
CA PRO A 60 1.47 -5.45 -6.62
C PRO A 60 2.20 -4.12 -6.83
N ARG A 61 2.10 -3.23 -5.83
CA ARG A 61 2.70 -1.90 -5.90
C ARG A 61 4.21 -2.07 -6.14
N PRO A 62 4.84 -1.28 -7.03
CA PRO A 62 6.28 -1.32 -7.21
C PRO A 62 6.93 -1.17 -5.85
N VAL A 63 7.63 -2.21 -5.41
CA VAL A 63 8.36 -2.19 -4.16
C VAL A 63 9.29 -0.99 -4.24
N LYS A 64 9.15 -0.02 -3.32
CA LYS A 64 10.19 0.99 -3.11
C LYS A 64 11.42 0.24 -2.60
N VAL A 65 12.21 -0.28 -3.54
CA VAL A 65 13.56 -0.72 -3.24
C VAL A 65 14.24 0.52 -2.67
N PRO A 66 14.82 0.47 -1.45
CA PRO A 66 15.68 1.55 -0.99
C PRO A 66 16.70 1.75 -2.11
N GLN A 67 16.63 2.89 -2.80
CA GLN A 67 17.53 3.14 -3.92
C GLN A 67 18.95 3.03 -3.35
N PRO A 68 19.79 2.07 -3.79
CA PRO A 68 21.21 2.29 -3.63
C PRO A 68 21.51 3.61 -4.33
N SER A 69 22.19 4.52 -3.63
CA SER A 69 22.60 5.85 -4.09
C SER A 69 22.65 5.94 -5.61
N VAL A 70 21.81 6.80 -6.18
CA VAL A 70 21.70 7.04 -7.61
C VAL A 70 23.09 7.43 -8.15
N GLU A 71 23.83 6.48 -8.71
CA GLU A 71 24.79 6.83 -9.75
C GLU A 71 23.96 7.23 -10.98
N PRO A 72 24.27 8.36 -11.64
CA PRO A 72 23.51 8.77 -12.81
C PRO A 72 23.61 7.66 -13.85
N VAL A 73 22.45 7.11 -14.22
CA VAL A 73 22.34 6.14 -15.31
C VAL A 73 22.72 6.87 -16.59
N VAL A 74 24.00 6.80 -16.96
CA VAL A 74 24.49 7.29 -18.24
C VAL A 74 24.00 6.29 -19.27
N GLY A 75 23.07 6.72 -20.13
CA GLY A 75 22.56 5.90 -21.23
C GLY A 75 23.69 5.37 -22.14
N PRO A 76 23.44 4.30 -22.91
CA PRO A 76 24.44 3.71 -23.80
C PRO A 76 24.93 4.78 -24.79
N ARG A 77 26.25 4.99 -24.83
CA ARG A 77 26.87 6.06 -25.63
C ARG A 77 27.00 5.72 -27.11
N ASP A 78 26.90 4.44 -27.45
CA ASP A 78 27.24 3.92 -28.78
C ASP A 78 26.05 3.15 -29.40
N LEU A 79 24.97 3.89 -29.71
CA LEU A 79 23.89 3.33 -30.51
C LEU A 79 24.32 3.28 -31.98
N GLN A 80 24.73 2.10 -32.45
CA GLN A 80 24.92 1.85 -33.88
C GLN A 80 23.61 1.33 -34.49
N VAL A 81 23.03 2.11 -35.40
CA VAL A 81 21.84 1.70 -36.15
C VAL A 81 22.32 1.11 -37.47
N SER A 82 22.02 -0.16 -37.71
CA SER A 82 22.20 -0.78 -39.02
C SER A 82 20.89 -0.66 -39.79
N GLU A 83 20.91 0.07 -40.90
CA GLU A 83 19.79 0.13 -41.83
C GLU A 83 19.81 -1.14 -42.70
N LEU A 84 18.70 -1.88 -42.73
CA LEU A 84 18.53 -3.04 -43.60
C LEU A 84 18.22 -2.52 -45.01
N ALA A 85 19.14 -2.78 -45.94
CA ALA A 85 18.98 -2.49 -47.38
C ALA A 85 18.03 -3.47 -48.07
#